data_AF-A0A437DHH8-F1
#
_entry.id   AF-A0A437DHH8-F1
#
_cell.length_a   1.000
_cell.length_b   1.000
_cell.length_c   1.000
_cell.angle_alpha   90.00
_cell.angle_beta   90.00
_cell.angle_gamma   90.00
#
_symmetry.space_group_name_H-M   'P 1'
#
loop_
_entity.id
_entity.type
_entity.pdbx_description
1 polymer ?
#
loop_
_entity_poly.entity_id
_entity_poly.type
_entity_poly.pdbx_seq_one_letter_code
_entity_poly.pdbx_strand_id
1 'polypeptide(L)'
;MQCTLKMENECWVSFNVVEDETGVIAYNLQKYGCPEAPDIPMIILGVSLSIVCIGLILLAVWKVLVSVHDKKEVAKFEAERAKAKWQTGTNPLFKSSTSTFKNVTYKNLYREEYNNDSLLVINWKQ
;
A
#
# COMPACT_ATOMS: atom_id res chain seq x y z
N MET A 1 29.31 -50.04 38.73
CA MET A 1 28.74 -48.95 39.58
C MET A 1 28.15 -47.87 38.69
N GLN A 2 26.93 -47.39 39.00
CA GLN A 2 26.27 -46.33 38.24
C GLN A 2 26.66 -44.97 38.82
N CYS A 3 27.18 -44.08 37.98
CA CYS A 3 27.61 -42.74 38.37
C CYS A 3 26.78 -41.69 37.65
N THR A 4 26.32 -40.68 38.39
CA THR A 4 25.56 -39.55 37.84
C THR A 4 26.32 -38.25 38.08
N LEU A 5 26.54 -37.48 37.02
CA LEU A 5 27.21 -36.18 37.07
C LEU A 5 26.24 -35.10 36.61
N LYS A 6 26.24 -33.97 37.32
CA LYS A 6 25.55 -32.75 36.89
C LYS A 6 26.52 -31.91 36.07
N MET A 7 26.13 -31.60 34.84
CA MET A 7 26.86 -30.70 33.94
C MET A 7 26.49 -29.23 34.22
N GLU A 8 27.31 -28.31 33.76
CA GLU A 8 27.10 -26.86 33.87
C GLU A 8 25.78 -26.40 33.20
N ASN A 9 25.38 -27.09 32.13
CA ASN A 9 24.17 -26.84 31.33
C ASN A 9 22.87 -27.31 32.04
N GLU A 10 22.91 -27.50 33.36
CA GLU A 10 21.87 -28.13 34.19
C GLU A 10 21.44 -29.54 33.75
N CYS A 11 22.22 -30.16 32.86
CA CYS A 11 21.92 -31.48 32.33
C CYS A 11 22.56 -32.58 33.18
N TRP A 12 21.87 -33.70 33.34
CA TRP A 12 22.36 -34.86 34.06
C TRP A 12 22.90 -35.90 33.09
N VAL A 13 24.04 -36.48 33.45
CA VAL A 13 24.69 -37.55 32.69
C VAL A 13 24.88 -38.74 33.61
N SER A 14 24.31 -39.89 33.23
CA SER A 14 24.48 -41.17 33.88
C SER A 14 25.35 -42.08 33.03
N PHE A 15 26.29 -42.79 33.65
CA PHE A 15 27.11 -43.81 33.00
C PHE A 15 27.39 -44.96 33.97
N ASN A 16 27.62 -46.15 33.41
CA ASN A 16 28.01 -47.32 34.19
C ASN A 16 29.51 -47.55 34.05
N VAL A 17 30.14 -47.82 35.18
CA VAL A 17 31.57 -48.09 35.27
C VAL A 17 31.78 -49.54 35.70
N VAL A 18 32.59 -50.27 34.94
CA VAL A 18 33.11 -51.59 35.29
C VAL A 18 34.63 -51.53 35.29
N GLU A 19 35.22 -52.16 36.29
CA GLU A 19 36.65 -52.35 36.40
C GLU A 19 37.00 -53.68 35.74
N ASP A 20 37.88 -53.62 34.75
CA ASP A 20 38.38 -54.74 33.97
C ASP A 20 39.88 -54.91 34.21
N GLU A 21 40.47 -56.04 33.80
CA GLU A 21 41.88 -56.40 34.07
C GLU A 21 42.89 -55.38 33.51
N THR A 22 42.47 -54.55 32.54
CA THR A 22 43.27 -53.53 31.87
C THR A 22 42.91 -52.09 32.27
N GLY A 23 41.91 -51.89 33.12
CA GLY A 23 41.52 -50.57 33.64
C GLY A 23 40.01 -50.38 33.82
N VAL A 24 39.61 -49.12 34.05
CA VAL A 24 38.22 -48.75 34.32
C VAL A 24 37.53 -48.31 33.03
N ILE A 25 36.47 -49.02 32.63
CA ILE A 25 35.72 -48.76 31.39
C ILE A 25 34.33 -48.21 31.73
N ALA A 26 33.98 -47.09 31.09
CA ALA A 26 32.65 -46.49 31.17
C ALA A 26 31.80 -46.86 29.94
N TYR A 27 30.58 -47.32 30.15
CA TYR A 27 29.62 -47.67 29.10
C TYR A 27 28.21 -47.23 29.47
N ASN A 28 27.30 -47.24 28.48
CA ASN A 28 25.91 -46.81 28.64
C ASN A 28 25.78 -45.34 29.11
N LEU A 29 26.21 -44.41 28.24
CA LEU A 29 26.07 -42.97 28.48
C LEU A 29 24.61 -42.53 28.22
N GLN A 30 23.94 -42.03 29.25
CA GLN A 30 22.58 -41.50 29.16
C GLN A 30 22.55 -40.05 29.63
N LYS A 31 21.96 -39.16 28.82
CA LYS A 31 21.77 -37.75 29.17
C LYS A 31 20.28 -37.47 29.36
N TYR A 32 19.91 -36.78 30.43
CA TYR A 32 18.52 -36.42 30.72
C TYR A 32 18.44 -35.09 31.49
N GLY A 33 17.28 -34.42 31.41
CA GLY A 33 17.08 -33.12 32.05
C GLY A 33 17.82 -31.96 31.40
N CYS A 34 18.35 -32.14 30.18
CA CYS A 34 18.85 -31.03 29.38
C CYS A 34 17.67 -30.10 28.99
N PRO A 35 17.84 -28.78 29.05
CA PRO A 35 16.83 -27.86 28.54
C PRO A 35 16.64 -28.09 27.03
N GLU A 36 15.37 -28.13 26.62
CA GLU A 36 15.02 -28.26 25.20
C GLU A 36 15.37 -26.96 24.47
N ALA A 37 15.87 -27.09 23.23
CA ALA A 37 16.16 -25.92 22.43
C ALA A 37 14.85 -25.15 22.17
N PRO A 38 14.82 -23.83 22.35
CA PRO A 38 13.61 -23.07 22.11
C PRO A 38 13.20 -23.15 20.64
N ASP A 39 11.90 -23.26 20.37
CA ASP A 39 11.33 -23.20 19.02
C ASP A 39 11.48 -21.80 18.41
N ILE A 40 12.63 -21.59 17.76
CA ILE A 40 12.96 -20.38 17.00
C ILE A 40 11.84 -19.91 16.05
N PRO A 41 11.18 -20.78 15.25
CA PRO A 41 10.15 -20.30 14.32
C PRO A 41 8.94 -19.67 15.03
N MET A 42 8.57 -20.14 16.22
CA MET A 42 7.44 -19.60 16.98
C MET A 42 7.72 -18.17 17.44
N ILE A 43 8.94 -17.90 17.89
CA ILE A 43 9.37 -16.56 18.33
C ILE A 43 9.34 -15.58 17.15
N ILE A 44 9.85 -16.00 15.98
CA ILE A 44 9.87 -15.17 14.77
C ILE A 44 8.44 -14.82 14.33
N LEU A 45 7.53 -15.80 14.35
CA LEU A 45 6.12 -15.56 14.01
C LEU A 45 5.45 -14.59 14.98
N GLY A 46 5.70 -14.72 16.28
CA GLY A 46 5.15 -13.80 17.29
C GLY A 46 5.63 -12.36 17.10
N VAL A 47 6.94 -12.17 16.90
CA VAL A 47 7.53 -10.83 16.75
C VAL A 47 7.10 -10.18 15.44
N SER A 48 7.10 -10.93 14.33
CA SER A 48 6.68 -10.40 13.02
C SER A 48 5.22 -9.96 13.01
N LEU A 49 4.31 -10.76 13.58
CA LEU A 49 2.90 -10.41 13.69
C LEU A 49 2.69 -9.13 14.51
N SER A 50 3.40 -9.02 15.63
CA SER A 50 3.33 -7.83 16.50
C SER A 50 3.72 -6.55 15.75
N ILE A 51 4.84 -6.57 15.03
CA ILE A 51 5.31 -5.42 14.25
C ILE A 51 4.31 -5.04 13.15
N VAL A 52 3.77 -6.03 12.43
CA VAL A 52 2.77 -5.81 11.38
C VAL A 52 1.50 -5.18 11.96
N CYS A 53 1.00 -5.72 13.08
CA CYS A 53 -0.19 -5.17 13.74
C CYS A 53 0.01 -3.72 14.17
N ILE A 54 1.14 -3.38 14.78
CA ILE A 54 1.47 -2.01 15.18
C ILE A 54 1.54 -1.09 13.95
N GLY A 55 2.19 -1.53 12.87
CA GLY A 55 2.25 -0.80 11.61
C GLY A 55 0.86 -0.51 11.02
N LEU A 56 -0.03 -1.50 11.02
CA LEU A 56 -1.40 -1.35 10.53
C LEU A 56 -2.20 -0.35 11.38
N ILE A 57 -2.06 -0.39 12.70
CA ILE A 57 -2.74 0.55 13.60
C ILE A 57 -2.28 1.99 13.33
N LEU A 58 -0.97 2.22 13.23
CA LEU A 58 -0.42 3.55 12.93
C LEU A 58 -0.85 4.05 11.55
N LEU A 59 -0.82 3.19 10.54
CA LEU A 59 -1.31 3.53 9.20
C LEU A 59 -2.81 3.83 9.19
N ALA A 60 -3.62 3.08 9.93
CA ALA A 60 -5.05 3.34 10.02
C ALA A 60 -5.33 4.72 10.66
N VAL A 61 -4.68 5.03 11.77
CA VAL A 61 -4.81 6.34 12.43
C VAL A 61 -4.37 7.45 11.50
N TRP A 62 -3.20 7.32 10.86
CA TRP A 62 -2.70 8.32 9.92
C TRP A 62 -3.63 8.52 8.72
N LYS A 63 -4.13 7.42 8.13
CA LYS A 63 -5.07 7.45 7.01
C LYS A 63 -6.38 8.13 7.37
N VAL A 64 -6.91 7.88 8.58
CA VAL A 64 -8.11 8.56 9.08
C VAL A 64 -7.84 10.05 9.27
N LEU A 65 -6.72 10.43 9.89
CA LEU A 65 -6.35 11.84 10.07
C LEU A 65 -6.25 12.58 8.73
N VAL A 66 -5.55 12.00 7.75
CA VAL A 66 -5.44 12.55 6.39
C VAL A 66 -6.82 12.65 5.75
N SER A 67 -7.64 11.60 5.81
CA SER A 67 -8.97 11.61 5.20
C SER A 67 -9.90 12.68 5.81
N VAL A 68 -9.81 12.92 7.12
CA VAL A 68 -10.57 14.00 7.76
C VAL A 68 -10.07 15.37 7.34
N HIS A 69 -8.75 15.55 7.20
CA HIS A 69 -8.18 16.80 6.72
C HIS A 69 -8.66 17.12 5.31
N ASP A 70 -8.55 16.15 4.39
CA ASP A 70 -9.02 16.28 3.00
C ASP A 70 -10.52 16.64 2.95
N LYS A 71 -11.36 15.96 3.74
CA LYS A 71 -12.80 16.26 3.78
C LYS A 71 -13.11 17.67 4.29
N LYS A 72 -12.37 18.16 5.28
CA LYS A 72 -12.55 19.52 5.81
C LYS A 72 -12.16 20.57 4.77
N GLU A 73 -11.07 20.36 4.05
CA GLU A 73 -10.64 21.27 3.00
C GLU A 73 -11.60 21.28 1.82
N VAL A 74 -12.10 20.12 1.39
CA VAL A 74 -13.09 20.01 0.31
C VAL A 74 -14.38 20.73 0.68
N ALA A 75 -14.91 20.54 1.90
CA ALA A 75 -16.12 21.23 2.35
C ALA A 75 -15.96 22.76 2.35
N LYS A 76 -14.77 23.24 2.76
CA LYS A 76 -14.43 24.66 2.69
C LYS A 76 -14.34 25.14 1.24
N PHE A 77 -13.71 24.37 0.36
CA PHE A 77 -13.53 24.73 -1.04
C PHE A 77 -14.85 24.74 -1.82
N GLU A 78 -15.75 23.80 -1.55
CA GLU A 78 -17.09 23.77 -2.15
C GLU A 78 -17.96 24.93 -1.67
N ALA A 79 -17.90 25.27 -0.38
CA ALA A 79 -18.57 26.45 0.16
C ALA A 79 -18.04 27.75 -0.48
N GLU A 80 -16.73 27.88 -0.67
CA GLU A 80 -16.12 29.02 -1.36
C GLU A 80 -16.43 29.00 -2.87
N ARG A 81 -16.43 27.85 -3.56
CA ARG A 81 -16.87 27.75 -4.97
C ARG A 81 -18.35 28.08 -5.15
N ALA A 82 -19.22 27.69 -4.21
CA ALA A 82 -20.64 27.99 -4.26
C ALA A 82 -20.91 29.49 -4.05
N LYS A 83 -20.18 30.13 -3.11
CA LYS A 83 -20.19 31.59 -2.95
C LYS A 83 -19.59 32.31 -4.16
N ALA A 84 -18.50 31.79 -4.74
CA ALA A 84 -17.88 32.35 -5.94
C ALA A 84 -18.74 32.17 -7.21
N LYS A 85 -19.59 31.14 -7.26
CA LYS A 85 -20.66 31.02 -8.28
C LYS A 85 -21.75 32.09 -8.10
N TRP A 86 -21.87 32.71 -6.93
CA TRP A 86 -22.86 33.73 -6.65
C TRP A 86 -22.31 35.15 -6.86
N GLN A 87 -21.97 35.48 -8.12
CA GLN A 87 -22.06 36.84 -8.71
C GLN A 87 -22.08 36.78 -10.27
N THR A 88 -22.46 35.66 -10.91
CA THR A 88 -22.57 35.62 -12.38
C THR A 88 -23.97 36.02 -12.89
N GLY A 89 -24.91 36.29 -11.97
CA GLY A 89 -26.34 36.43 -12.30
C GLY A 89 -26.97 37.80 -12.07
N THR A 90 -26.22 38.87 -11.79
CA THR A 90 -26.85 40.19 -11.55
C THR A 90 -25.99 41.39 -11.97
N ASN A 91 -25.35 41.30 -13.14
CA ASN A 91 -24.99 42.53 -13.85
C ASN A 91 -25.97 42.75 -15.01
N PRO A 92 -26.91 43.71 -14.90
CA PRO A 92 -27.86 44.02 -15.98
C PRO A 92 -27.18 44.53 -17.28
N LEU A 93 -25.86 44.70 -17.28
CA LEU A 93 -25.05 45.10 -18.43
C LEU A 93 -24.34 43.94 -19.17
N PHE A 94 -24.36 42.70 -18.67
CA PHE A 94 -23.54 41.62 -19.26
C PHE A 94 -24.32 40.78 -20.29
N LYS A 95 -24.02 40.99 -21.58
CA LYS A 95 -24.42 40.09 -22.68
C LYS A 95 -23.33 39.03 -22.91
N SER A 96 -23.71 37.76 -22.98
CA SER A 96 -22.83 36.68 -23.46
C SER A 96 -22.34 37.01 -24.87
N SER A 97 -21.02 37.01 -25.09
CA SER A 97 -20.42 37.09 -26.41
C SER A 97 -20.59 35.75 -27.14
N THR A 98 -21.79 35.49 -27.65
CA THR A 98 -21.99 34.44 -28.65
C THR A 98 -21.27 34.88 -29.92
N SER A 99 -20.08 34.36 -30.17
CA SER A 99 -19.35 34.59 -31.41
C SER A 99 -20.01 33.79 -32.53
N THR A 100 -21.11 34.31 -33.06
CA THR A 100 -21.69 33.78 -34.29
C THR A 100 -20.81 34.23 -35.45
N PHE A 101 -19.78 33.45 -35.78
CA PHE A 101 -18.97 33.68 -36.97
C PHE A 101 -19.81 33.41 -38.20
N LYS A 102 -20.40 34.47 -38.77
CA LYS A 102 -21.04 34.40 -40.09
C LYS A 102 -19.94 34.30 -41.13
N ASN A 103 -19.78 33.13 -41.72
CA ASN A 103 -18.85 32.89 -42.82
C ASN A 103 -19.26 33.75 -44.04
N VAL A 104 -18.53 34.84 -44.27
CA VAL A 104 -18.78 35.83 -45.34
C VAL A 104 -18.41 35.32 -46.73
N THR A 105 -17.77 34.16 -46.85
CA THR A 105 -17.24 33.64 -48.12
C THR A 105 -18.33 33.05 -49.02
N TYR A 106 -19.49 32.67 -48.50
CA TYR A 106 -20.57 32.02 -49.27
C TYR A 106 -21.63 32.98 -49.85
N LYS A 107 -21.26 34.23 -50.19
CA LYS A 107 -22.18 35.13 -50.92
C LYS A 107 -21.80 35.43 -52.37
N ASN A 108 -20.61 35.01 -52.84
CA ASN A 108 -20.12 35.39 -54.16
C ASN A 108 -19.60 34.25 -55.06
N LEU A 109 -19.86 32.97 -54.73
CA LEU A 109 -19.44 31.85 -55.60
C LEU A 109 -20.56 31.18 -56.40
N TYR A 110 -21.75 31.77 -56.49
CA TYR A 110 -22.78 31.34 -57.47
C TYR A 110 -22.52 31.91 -58.88
N ARG A 111 -21.26 31.93 -59.33
CA ARG A 111 -20.95 32.32 -60.73
C ARG A 111 -19.90 31.45 -61.43
N GLU A 112 -19.08 30.64 -60.75
CA GLU A 112 -17.98 29.93 -61.43
C GLU A 112 -17.80 28.43 -61.07
N GLU A 113 -18.79 27.75 -60.51
CA GLU A 113 -18.71 26.30 -60.24
C GLU A 113 -19.93 25.53 -60.77
N TYR A 114 -20.29 25.82 -62.03
CA TYR A 114 -21.16 24.98 -62.88
C TYR A 114 -20.36 24.39 -64.04
N ASN A 115 -19.07 24.08 -63.82
CA ASN A 115 -18.30 23.31 -64.77
C ASN A 115 -17.19 22.56 -64.03
N ASN A 116 -17.31 21.24 -64.03
CA ASN A 116 -16.38 20.24 -63.51
C ASN A 116 -16.42 19.94 -62.01
N ASP A 117 -17.16 18.88 -61.71
CA ASP A 117 -16.85 17.89 -60.67
C ASP A 117 -15.36 17.85 -60.30
N SER A 118 -15.03 17.98 -59.01
CA SER A 118 -14.51 16.87 -58.20
C SER A 118 -13.87 17.36 -56.89
N LEU A 119 -14.39 16.82 -55.78
CA LEU A 119 -13.74 16.64 -54.48
C LEU A 119 -13.35 17.92 -53.72
N LEU A 120 -14.03 18.16 -52.59
CA LEU A 120 -13.37 18.34 -51.28
C LEU A 120 -14.40 18.07 -50.17
N VAL A 121 -14.56 16.79 -49.82
CA VAL A 121 -15.18 16.38 -48.56
C VAL A 121 -14.24 16.78 -47.44
N ILE A 122 -14.51 17.90 -46.77
CA ILE A 122 -13.81 18.25 -45.53
C ILE A 122 -14.55 17.58 -44.38
N ASN A 123 -14.10 16.38 -44.07
CA ASN A 123 -14.53 15.61 -42.91
C ASN A 123 -13.76 16.12 -41.68
N TRP A 124 -14.41 16.84 -40.78
CA TRP A 124 -13.84 17.13 -39.46
C TRP A 124 -14.11 15.93 -38.56
N LYS A 125 -13.14 15.02 -38.51
CA LYS A 125 -13.09 13.97 -37.51
C LYS A 125 -12.37 14.49 -36.27
N GLN A 126 -13.06 14.41 -35.13
CA GLN A 126 -12.43 14.06 -33.86
C GLN A 126 -12.86 12.62 -33.57
#